data_AF-A0A252CZR2-F1
#
_entry.id   AF-A0A252CZR2-F1
#
_cell.length_a   1.000
_cell.length_b   1.000
_cell.length_c   1.000
_cell.angle_alpha   90.00
_cell.angle_beta   90.00
_cell.angle_gamma   90.00
#
_symmetry.space_group_name_H-M   'P 1'
#
loop_
_entity.id
_entity.type
_entity.pdbx_description
1 polymer ?
#
loop_
_entity_poly.entity_id
_entity_poly.type
_entity_poly.pdbx_seq_one_letter_code
_entity_poly.pdbx_strand_id
1 'polypeptide(L)'
;MPYQNITASLTPEDIQEIKAALQTIQKKLPFLVTLSVEERRKLFKMGDKSLAFVNNSLTAAQTNRDILPASFDVEEFTRDYQLAATLTELLTGLRQVTEQVDDTLLAVGSEAMSSSLTVYDYVKTAAKKTPGLKTIAEQLGERFKAMKNKPVKVASGS
;
A
#
# COMPACT_ATOMS: atom_id res chain seq x y z
N MET A 1 23.39 3.52 -6.88
CA MET A 1 23.25 3.20 -8.33
C MET A 1 21.82 3.55 -8.73
N PRO A 2 21.55 4.27 -9.82
CA PRO A 2 20.20 4.35 -10.35
C PRO A 2 19.69 2.93 -10.68
N TYR A 3 18.40 2.65 -10.48
CA TYR A 3 17.83 1.35 -10.82
C TYR A 3 17.86 1.13 -12.34
N GLN A 4 17.94 -0.14 -12.77
CA GLN A 4 17.89 -0.52 -14.18
C GLN A 4 16.44 -0.73 -14.61
N ASN A 5 16.13 -0.47 -15.89
CA ASN A 5 14.79 -0.66 -16.42
C ASN A 5 14.26 -2.08 -16.15
N ILE A 6 13.00 -2.16 -15.74
CA ILE A 6 12.39 -3.42 -15.30
C ILE A 6 11.84 -4.15 -16.52
N THR A 7 12.45 -5.30 -16.84
CA THR A 7 11.96 -6.22 -17.88
C THR A 7 11.34 -7.44 -17.19
N ALA A 8 10.07 -7.33 -16.81
CA ALA A 8 9.33 -8.40 -16.15
C ALA A 8 7.91 -8.53 -16.74
N SER A 9 7.36 -9.73 -16.67
CA SER A 9 5.98 -10.04 -17.06
C SER A 9 5.38 -11.03 -16.07
N LEU A 10 4.08 -10.91 -15.81
CA LEU A 10 3.32 -11.88 -15.02
C LEU A 10 2.52 -12.78 -15.94
N THR A 11 2.53 -14.09 -15.67
CA THR A 11 1.65 -15.03 -16.38
C THR A 11 0.21 -14.87 -15.90
N PRO A 12 -0.80 -15.20 -16.73
CA PRO A 12 -2.19 -15.24 -16.28
C PRO A 12 -2.41 -16.12 -15.04
N GLU A 13 -1.67 -17.22 -14.94
CA GLU A 13 -1.68 -18.17 -13.84
C GLU A 13 -1.17 -17.50 -12.54
N ASP A 14 -0.01 -16.87 -12.57
CA ASP A 14 0.56 -16.15 -11.41
C ASP A 14 -0.39 -15.05 -10.91
N ILE A 15 -1.03 -14.32 -11.83
CA ILE A 15 -2.01 -13.27 -11.48
C ILE A 15 -3.20 -13.88 -10.74
N GLN A 16 -3.68 -15.05 -11.16
CA GLN A 16 -4.78 -15.74 -10.49
C GLN A 16 -4.35 -16.24 -9.11
N GLU A 17 -3.16 -16.83 -8.99
CA GLU A 17 -2.63 -17.31 -7.71
C GLU A 17 -2.43 -16.18 -6.70
N ILE A 18 -1.88 -15.04 -7.13
CA ILE A 18 -1.74 -13.84 -6.28
C ILE A 18 -3.12 -13.35 -5.80
N LYS A 19 -4.11 -13.27 -6.68
CA LYS A 19 -5.49 -12.89 -6.31
C LYS A 19 -6.11 -13.89 -5.33
N ALA A 20 -5.90 -15.18 -5.53
CA ALA A 20 -6.38 -16.23 -4.63
C ALA A 20 -5.68 -16.16 -3.26
N ALA A 21 -4.39 -15.82 -3.21
CA ALA A 21 -3.66 -15.61 -1.97
C ALA A 21 -4.22 -14.43 -1.18
N LEU A 22 -4.51 -13.30 -1.83
CA LEU A 22 -5.16 -12.15 -1.19
C LEU A 22 -6.53 -12.51 -0.60
N GLN A 23 -7.34 -13.29 -1.32
CA GLN A 23 -8.61 -13.80 -0.80
C GLN A 23 -8.41 -14.76 0.38
N THR A 24 -7.37 -15.58 0.33
CA THR A 24 -7.03 -16.51 1.41
C THR A 24 -6.66 -15.76 2.69
N ILE A 25 -5.87 -14.69 2.58
CA ILE A 25 -5.55 -13.81 3.72
C ILE A 25 -6.83 -13.25 4.34
N GLN A 26 -7.75 -12.71 3.53
CA GLN A 26 -9.02 -12.17 4.03
C GLN A 26 -9.88 -13.26 4.71
N LYS A 27 -9.95 -14.46 4.13
CA LYS A 27 -10.70 -15.59 4.71
C LYS A 27 -10.10 -16.07 6.05
N LYS A 28 -8.78 -16.00 6.21
CA LYS A 28 -8.09 -16.37 7.46
C LYS A 28 -8.16 -15.28 8.53
N LEU A 29 -8.52 -14.06 8.15
CA LEU A 29 -8.67 -12.93 9.06
C LEU A 29 -10.11 -12.36 8.98
N PRO A 30 -11.15 -13.17 9.28
CA PRO A 30 -12.55 -12.77 9.11
C PRO A 30 -12.99 -11.66 10.08
N PHE A 31 -12.16 -11.35 11.07
CA PHE A 31 -12.40 -10.35 12.11
C PHE A 31 -11.76 -8.98 11.81
N LEU A 32 -11.12 -8.79 10.66
CA LEU A 32 -10.55 -7.49 10.30
C LEU A 32 -11.66 -6.44 10.16
N VAL A 33 -11.39 -5.25 10.68
CA VAL A 33 -12.28 -4.09 10.62
C VAL A 33 -11.65 -2.96 9.83
N THR A 34 -12.48 -2.13 9.22
CA THR A 34 -12.05 -0.86 8.61
C THR A 34 -12.48 0.28 9.51
N LEU A 35 -11.50 0.99 10.06
CA LEU A 35 -11.73 2.17 10.89
C LEU A 35 -11.75 3.43 10.03
N SER A 36 -12.73 4.29 10.26
CA SER A 36 -12.75 5.67 9.76
C SER A 36 -11.59 6.48 10.35
N VAL A 37 -11.30 7.61 9.71
CA VAL A 37 -10.27 8.56 10.19
C VAL A 37 -10.59 9.04 11.61
N GLU A 38 -11.87 9.23 11.95
CA GLU A 38 -12.30 9.66 13.29
C GLU A 38 -12.11 8.58 14.35
N GLU A 39 -12.48 7.33 14.05
CA GLU A 39 -12.28 6.20 14.96
C GLU A 39 -10.79 6.00 15.25
N ARG A 40 -9.94 6.03 14.21
CA ARG A 40 -8.47 5.93 14.35
C ARG A 40 -7.88 7.01 15.26
N ARG A 41 -8.45 8.22 15.26
CA ARG A 41 -7.99 9.33 16.10
C ARG A 41 -8.36 9.14 17.58
N LYS A 42 -9.49 8.49 17.86
CA LYS A 42 -10.02 8.29 19.22
C LYS A 42 -9.41 7.09 19.94
N LEU A 43 -8.95 6.07 19.21
CA LEU A 43 -8.38 4.85 19.82
C LEU A 43 -6.99 5.09 20.42
N PHE A 44 -6.73 4.40 21.54
CA PHE A 44 -5.38 4.31 22.09
C PHE A 44 -4.46 3.57 21.12
N LYS A 45 -3.26 4.13 20.92
CA LYS A 45 -2.30 3.59 19.96
C LYS A 45 -1.25 2.75 20.66
N MET A 46 -1.18 1.49 20.28
CA MET A 46 -0.08 0.61 20.68
C MET A 46 1.03 0.68 19.63
N GLY A 47 1.95 1.64 19.80
CA GLY A 47 3.23 1.67 19.07
C GLY A 47 4.33 1.03 19.93
N ASP A 48 5.57 1.07 19.45
CA ASP A 48 6.71 0.35 20.08
C ASP A 48 6.85 0.63 21.58
N LYS A 49 6.69 1.90 22.00
CA LYS A 49 6.78 2.30 23.41
C LYS A 49 5.62 1.77 24.26
N SER A 50 4.41 1.75 23.71
CA SER A 50 3.24 1.23 24.42
C SER A 50 3.19 -0.30 24.43
N LEU A 51 3.82 -0.99 23.47
CA LEU A 51 3.93 -2.45 23.49
C LEU A 51 4.65 -2.94 24.74
N ALA A 52 5.80 -2.37 25.07
CA ALA A 52 6.54 -2.73 26.29
C ALA A 52 5.71 -2.48 27.56
N PHE A 53 4.97 -1.38 27.61
CA PHE A 53 4.08 -1.07 28.72
C PHE A 53 2.94 -2.09 28.86
N VAL A 54 2.29 -2.45 27.75
CA VAL A 54 1.19 -3.44 27.73
C VAL A 54 1.70 -4.82 28.15
N ASN A 55 2.87 -5.25 27.64
CA ASN A 55 3.47 -6.53 28.02
C ASN A 55 3.80 -6.61 29.53
N ASN A 56 4.40 -5.55 30.08
CA ASN A 56 4.70 -5.48 31.50
C ASN A 56 3.42 -5.45 32.36
N SER A 57 2.40 -4.72 31.88
CA SER A 57 1.09 -4.66 32.55
C SER A 57 0.41 -6.04 32.57
N LEU A 58 0.48 -6.79 31.46
CA LEU A 58 -0.05 -8.14 31.37
C LEU A 58 0.69 -9.08 32.33
N THR A 59 2.01 -8.99 32.38
CA THR A 59 2.84 -9.79 33.31
C THR A 59 2.47 -9.50 34.76
N ALA A 60 2.29 -8.22 35.12
CA ALA A 60 1.89 -7.81 36.45
C ALA A 60 0.47 -8.32 36.79
N ALA A 61 -0.47 -8.23 35.84
CA ALA A 61 -1.84 -8.71 35.98
C ALA A 61 -1.89 -10.24 36.19
N GLN A 62 -1.09 -11.00 35.45
CA GLN A 62 -1.02 -12.46 35.57
C GLN A 62 -0.37 -12.91 36.89
N THR A 63 0.63 -12.18 37.37
CA THR A 63 1.36 -12.53 38.61
C THR A 63 0.61 -12.12 39.87
N ASN A 64 -0.15 -11.03 39.82
CA ASN A 64 -0.82 -10.41 40.97
C ASN A 64 -2.33 -10.33 40.72
N ARG A 65 -2.99 -11.45 40.45
CA ARG A 65 -4.41 -11.45 40.04
C ARG A 65 -5.36 -10.92 41.12
N ASP A 66 -4.97 -11.02 42.38
CA ASP A 66 -5.70 -10.59 43.57
C ASP A 66 -5.86 -9.07 43.69
N ILE A 67 -4.98 -8.28 43.05
CA ILE A 67 -5.09 -6.81 43.04
C ILE A 67 -6.15 -6.32 42.05
N LEU A 68 -6.60 -7.18 41.14
CA LEU A 68 -7.55 -6.85 40.10
C LEU A 68 -8.98 -7.08 40.58
N PRO A 69 -9.93 -6.23 40.18
CA PRO A 69 -11.34 -6.49 40.44
C PRO A 69 -11.77 -7.83 39.83
N ALA A 70 -12.73 -8.52 40.46
CA ALA A 70 -13.26 -9.79 39.96
C ALA A 70 -13.90 -9.69 38.55
N SER A 71 -14.26 -8.48 38.12
CA SER A 71 -14.79 -8.20 36.78
C SER A 71 -13.71 -8.06 35.70
N PHE A 72 -12.43 -8.03 36.05
CA PHE A 72 -11.34 -7.90 35.09
C PHE A 72 -10.97 -9.26 34.51
N ASP A 73 -11.11 -9.41 33.20
CA ASP A 73 -10.75 -10.64 32.49
C ASP A 73 -9.29 -10.59 32.02
N VAL A 74 -8.39 -11.16 32.83
CA VAL A 74 -6.95 -11.27 32.50
C VAL A 74 -6.72 -12.16 31.27
N GLU A 75 -7.65 -13.07 30.98
CA GLU A 75 -7.50 -14.03 29.89
C GLU A 75 -7.88 -13.37 28.57
N GLU A 76 -8.91 -12.52 28.58
CA GLU A 76 -9.22 -11.63 27.45
C GLU A 76 -8.08 -10.65 27.19
N PHE A 77 -7.53 -10.02 28.23
CA PHE A 77 -6.38 -9.14 28.05
C PHE A 77 -5.17 -9.88 27.44
N THR A 78 -4.94 -11.14 27.85
CA THR A 78 -3.91 -11.99 27.26
C THR A 78 -4.18 -12.25 25.77
N ARG A 79 -5.42 -12.60 25.41
CA ARG A 79 -5.83 -12.84 24.01
C ARG A 79 -5.65 -11.61 23.13
N ASP A 80 -6.07 -10.44 23.63
CA ASP A 80 -5.95 -9.17 22.91
C ASP A 80 -4.47 -8.82 22.64
N TYR A 81 -3.61 -8.95 23.65
CA TYR A 81 -2.18 -8.69 23.50
C TYR A 81 -1.54 -9.62 22.47
N GLN A 82 -1.82 -10.92 22.54
CA GLN A 82 -1.27 -11.91 21.60
C GLN A 82 -1.76 -11.66 20.17
N LEU A 83 -3.04 -11.33 19.99
CA LEU A 83 -3.59 -10.99 18.69
C LEU A 83 -2.94 -9.73 18.13
N ALA A 84 -2.79 -8.68 18.94
CA ALA A 84 -2.16 -7.43 18.53
C ALA A 84 -0.68 -7.63 18.12
N ALA A 85 0.07 -8.45 18.86
CA ALA A 85 1.45 -8.81 18.51
C ALA A 85 1.52 -9.55 17.17
N THR A 86 0.67 -10.58 16.98
CA THR A 86 0.60 -11.36 15.74
C THR A 86 0.23 -10.49 14.54
N LEU A 87 -0.78 -9.62 14.68
CA LEU A 87 -1.19 -8.71 13.61
C LEU A 87 -0.10 -7.67 13.28
N THR A 88 0.71 -7.25 14.25
CA THR A 88 1.82 -6.32 14.03
C THR A 88 2.90 -6.96 13.15
N GLU A 89 3.24 -8.22 13.40
CA GLU A 89 4.18 -8.99 12.58
C GLU A 89 3.66 -9.15 11.14
N LEU A 90 2.42 -9.62 10.99
CA LEU A 90 1.79 -9.80 9.67
C LEU A 90 1.70 -8.48 8.89
N LEU A 91 1.33 -7.39 9.57
CA LEU A 91 1.25 -6.06 8.96
C LEU A 91 2.61 -5.57 8.46
N THR A 92 3.70 -5.89 9.16
CA THR A 92 5.05 -5.54 8.74
C THR A 92 5.39 -6.20 7.40
N GLY A 93 5.15 -7.50 7.26
CA GLY A 93 5.36 -8.22 6.00
C GLY A 93 4.48 -7.70 4.86
N LEU A 94 3.20 -7.44 5.13
CA LEU A 94 2.28 -6.88 4.12
C LEU A 94 2.71 -5.49 3.65
N ARG A 95 3.21 -4.65 4.56
CA ARG A 95 3.72 -3.32 4.22
C ARG A 95 4.94 -3.38 3.32
N GLN A 96 5.88 -4.28 3.61
CA GLN A 96 7.08 -4.45 2.78
C GLN A 96 6.72 -4.85 1.35
N VAL A 97 5.81 -5.81 1.16
CA VAL A 97 5.36 -6.21 -0.19
C VAL A 97 4.62 -5.05 -0.87
N THR A 98 3.79 -4.31 -0.12
CA THR A 98 3.07 -3.16 -0.67
C THR A 98 4.03 -2.07 -1.16
N GLU A 99 5.06 -1.75 -0.37
CA GLU A 99 6.10 -0.78 -0.72
C GLU A 99 6.86 -1.22 -1.99
N GLN A 100 7.29 -2.48 -2.06
CA GLN A 100 7.96 -3.02 -3.23
C GLN A 100 7.09 -2.96 -4.50
N VAL A 101 5.79 -3.26 -4.38
CA VAL A 101 4.84 -3.16 -5.48
C VAL A 101 4.63 -1.69 -5.90
N ASP A 102 4.49 -0.77 -4.96
CA ASP A 102 4.30 0.67 -5.23
C ASP A 102 5.54 1.28 -5.91
N ASP A 103 6.74 0.98 -5.40
CA ASP A 103 8.01 1.41 -5.99
C ASP A 103 8.18 0.85 -7.42
N THR A 104 7.86 -0.43 -7.61
CA THR A 104 7.92 -1.08 -8.93
C THR A 104 6.91 -0.45 -9.89
N LEU A 105 5.69 -0.14 -9.42
CA LEU A 105 4.66 0.51 -10.21
C LEU A 105 5.10 1.91 -10.65
N LEU A 106 5.71 2.68 -9.74
CA LEU A 106 6.27 3.99 -10.05
C LEU A 106 7.39 3.89 -11.09
N ALA A 107 8.29 2.91 -10.94
CA ALA A 107 9.39 2.66 -11.88
C ALA A 107 8.87 2.34 -13.28
N VAL A 108 8.08 1.27 -13.44
CA VAL A 108 7.56 0.86 -14.76
C VAL A 108 6.63 1.91 -15.38
N GLY A 109 5.89 2.65 -14.55
CA GLY A 109 5.07 3.78 -15.00
C GLY A 109 5.91 4.92 -15.56
N SER A 110 7.05 5.23 -14.92
CA SER A 110 8.01 6.23 -15.41
C SER A 110 8.66 5.79 -16.72
N GLU A 111 9.06 4.52 -16.84
CA GLU A 111 9.61 3.94 -18.08
C GLU A 111 8.60 4.01 -19.24
N ALA A 112 7.35 3.65 -19.00
CA ALA A 112 6.27 3.74 -19.98
C ALA A 112 5.99 5.20 -20.39
N MET A 113 6.03 6.13 -19.43
CA MET A 113 5.83 7.55 -19.69
C MET A 113 6.98 8.14 -20.54
N SER A 114 8.23 7.84 -20.19
CA SER A 114 9.41 8.25 -20.95
C SER A 114 9.35 7.75 -22.40
N SER A 115 8.98 6.48 -22.58
CA SER A 115 8.78 5.88 -23.90
C SER A 115 7.66 6.59 -24.67
N SER A 116 6.56 6.93 -24.01
CA SER A 116 5.42 7.65 -24.62
C SER A 116 5.79 9.06 -25.08
N LEU A 117 6.61 9.79 -24.31
CA LEU A 117 7.12 11.10 -24.70
C LEU A 117 8.05 11.00 -25.91
N THR A 118 8.91 9.99 -25.94
CA THR A 118 9.78 9.70 -27.08
C THR A 118 8.95 9.43 -28.35
N VAL A 119 7.90 8.62 -28.24
CA VAL A 119 6.95 8.37 -29.34
C VAL A 119 6.27 9.67 -29.78
N TYR A 120 5.82 10.50 -28.85
CA TYR A 120 5.20 11.79 -29.16
C TYR A 120 6.14 12.70 -29.99
N ASP A 121 7.41 12.80 -29.61
CA ASP A 121 8.40 13.60 -30.35
C ASP A 121 8.64 13.08 -31.77
N TYR A 122 8.70 11.75 -31.95
CA TYR A 122 8.77 11.14 -33.27
C TYR A 122 7.53 11.41 -34.11
N VAL A 123 6.33 11.25 -33.55
CA VAL A 123 5.07 11.52 -34.24
C VAL A 123 4.98 12.98 -34.67
N LYS A 124 5.33 13.91 -33.77
CA LYS A 124 5.37 15.35 -34.08
C LYS A 124 6.36 15.68 -35.19
N THR A 125 7.50 15.02 -35.22
CA THR A 125 8.52 15.20 -36.27
C THR A 125 8.03 14.64 -37.60
N ALA A 126 7.49 13.43 -37.61
CA ALA A 126 6.97 12.77 -38.81
C ALA A 126 5.74 13.47 -39.40
N ALA A 127 4.87 14.07 -38.57
CA ALA A 127 3.71 14.84 -39.00
C ALA A 127 4.03 16.05 -39.90
N LYS A 128 5.29 16.52 -39.91
CA LYS A 128 5.75 17.57 -40.84
C LYS A 128 5.83 17.09 -42.28
N LYS A 129 6.06 15.79 -42.50
CA LYS A 129 6.35 15.20 -43.82
C LYS A 129 5.30 14.19 -44.26
N THR A 130 4.57 13.58 -43.33
CA THR A 130 3.60 12.51 -43.63
C THR A 130 2.16 13.00 -43.41
N PRO A 131 1.36 13.15 -44.48
CA PRO A 131 -0.07 13.38 -44.37
C PRO A 131 -0.75 12.28 -43.55
N GLY A 132 -1.63 12.63 -42.61
CA GLY A 132 -2.32 11.70 -41.71
C GLY A 132 -1.77 11.65 -40.27
N LEU A 133 -0.50 11.99 -40.05
CA LEU A 133 0.07 12.04 -38.68
C LEU A 133 -0.19 13.36 -37.94
N LYS A 134 -0.65 14.40 -38.64
CA LYS A 134 -0.95 15.72 -38.04
C LYS A 134 -2.02 15.62 -36.95
N THR A 135 -3.14 14.96 -37.24
CA THR A 135 -4.23 14.76 -36.29
C THR A 135 -3.77 13.98 -35.05
N ILE A 136 -2.91 12.97 -35.23
CA ILE A 136 -2.37 12.17 -34.12
C ILE A 136 -1.41 13.02 -33.26
N ALA A 137 -0.54 13.83 -33.89
CA ALA A 137 0.37 14.73 -33.19
C ALA A 137 -0.39 15.80 -32.38
N GLU A 138 -1.49 16.33 -32.93
CA GLU A 138 -2.36 17.29 -32.24
C GLU A 138 -3.03 16.66 -31.03
N GLN A 139 -3.64 15.48 -31.17
CA GLN A 139 -4.28 14.75 -30.08
C GLN A 139 -3.30 14.43 -28.93
N LEU A 140 -2.11 13.93 -29.25
CA LEU A 140 -1.07 13.66 -28.24
C LEU A 140 -0.60 14.96 -27.56
N GLY A 141 -0.49 16.05 -28.33
CA GLY A 141 -0.11 17.37 -27.82
C GLY A 141 -1.15 17.95 -26.85
N GLU A 142 -2.45 17.79 -27.12
CA GLU A 142 -3.52 18.20 -26.20
C GLU A 142 -3.45 17.43 -24.89
N ARG A 143 -3.25 16.11 -24.95
CA ARG A 143 -3.07 15.27 -23.75
C ARG A 143 -1.84 15.68 -22.95
N PHE A 144 -0.71 15.97 -23.62
CA PHE A 144 0.50 16.46 -22.96
C PHE A 144 0.29 17.80 -22.24
N LYS A 145 -0.39 18.77 -22.88
CA LYS A 145 -0.74 20.05 -22.25
C LYS A 145 -1.68 19.86 -21.04
N ALA A 146 -2.68 18.98 -21.16
CA ALA A 146 -3.59 18.67 -20.07
C ALA A 146 -2.87 18.04 -18.86
N MET A 147 -1.84 17.20 -19.10
CA MET A 147 -0.99 16.67 -18.02
C MET A 147 -0.22 17.76 -17.29
N LYS A 148 0.32 18.75 -18.02
CA LYS A 148 1.07 19.87 -17.43
C LYS A 148 0.19 20.82 -16.60
N ASN A 149 -1.09 20.94 -16.94
CA ASN A 149 -2.02 21.88 -16.31
C ASN A 149 -2.77 21.28 -15.10
N LYS A 150 -2.56 20.01 -14.76
CA LYS A 150 -3.20 19.40 -13.60
C LYS A 150 -2.48 19.83 -12.32
N PRO A 151 -3.14 20.51 -11.35
CA PRO A 151 -2.50 20.80 -10.07
C PRO A 151 -2.16 19.48 -9.39
N VAL A 152 -0.94 19.37 -8.87
CA VAL A 152 -0.48 18.20 -8.11
C VAL A 152 -1.33 18.11 -6.85
N LYS A 153 -2.42 17.33 -6.91
CA LYS A 153 -3.16 16.96 -5.71
C LYS A 153 -2.30 15.90 -5.03
N VAL A 154 -1.47 16.34 -4.09
CA VAL A 154 -0.71 15.46 -3.20
C VAL A 154 -1.73 14.53 -2.54
N ALA A 155 -1.72 13.26 -2.91
CA ALA A 155 -2.47 12.24 -2.20
C ALA A 155 -1.78 12.08 -0.84
N SER A 156 -2.20 12.88 0.12
CA SER A 156 -1.88 12.67 1.53
C SER A 156 -2.48 11.33 1.93
N GLY A 157 -1.61 10.34 2.15
CA GLY A 157 -2.00 9.06 2.75
C GLY A 157 -2.78 9.31 4.03
N SER A 158 -3.94 8.66 4.12
CA SER A 158 -4.83 8.59 5.30
C SER A 158 -4.70 7.22 5.96
#